data_AF-A0A0B3VG88-F1
#
_entry.id   AF-A0A0B3VG88-F1
#
_cell.length_a   1.000
_cell.length_b   1.000
_cell.length_c   1.000
_cell.angle_alpha   90.00
_cell.angle_beta   90.00
_cell.angle_gamma   90.00
#
_symmetry.space_group_name_H-M   'P 1'
#
loop_
_entity.id
_entity.type
_entity.pdbx_description
1 polymer ?
#
loop_
_entity_poly.entity_id
_entity_poly.type
_entity_poly.pdbx_seq_one_letter_code
_entity_poly.pdbx_strand_id
1 'polypeptide(L)'
;MKIKNKTIVVILILISIFLCFNLYLNYHKEVIKINKDFKNTIVVEDDRIIENTDIKIEGALSDTHFVYRYFQFSKELKGSVSIGSKKYYISASSVMKDGIMQGILTEEKDELVSDYEITLTKDLKEICIYKGNYMISAPAKTLDESISIYKSIVDIPIN
;
A
#
# COMPACT_ATOMS: atom_id res chain seq x y z
N MET A 1 -2.98 53.14 17.68
CA MET A 1 -2.85 51.86 18.43
C MET A 1 -4.00 50.86 18.24
N LYS A 2 -5.19 51.24 17.75
CA LYS A 2 -6.35 50.31 17.59
C LYS A 2 -6.27 49.31 16.43
N ILE A 3 -5.53 49.63 15.37
CA ILE A 3 -5.43 48.77 14.16
C ILE A 3 -4.61 47.50 14.45
N LYS A 4 -3.52 47.61 15.23
CA LYS A 4 -2.68 46.46 15.64
C LYS A 4 -3.48 45.40 16.40
N ASN A 5 -4.39 45.80 17.30
CA ASN A 5 -5.19 44.86 18.08
C ASN A 5 -6.19 44.07 17.22
N LYS A 6 -6.81 44.73 16.22
CA LYS A 6 -7.71 44.03 15.28
C LYS A 6 -6.95 43.01 14.43
N THR A 7 -5.75 43.36 13.96
CA THR A 7 -4.89 42.44 13.20
C THR A 7 -4.46 41.23 14.04
N ILE A 8 -4.07 41.43 15.30
CA ILE A 8 -3.72 40.33 16.22
C ILE A 8 -4.91 39.39 16.43
N VAL A 9 -6.12 39.92 16.64
CA VAL A 9 -7.33 39.12 16.81
C VAL A 9 -7.62 38.28 15.56
N VAL A 10 -7.49 38.86 14.36
CA VAL A 10 -7.68 38.13 13.10
C VAL A 10 -6.66 37.00 12.95
N ILE A 11 -5.39 37.24 13.29
CA ILE A 11 -4.34 36.22 13.25
C ILE A 11 -4.66 35.07 14.22
N LEU A 12 -5.10 35.39 15.45
CA LEU A 12 -5.50 34.38 16.44
C LEU A 12 -6.67 33.52 15.96
N ILE A 13 -7.66 34.13 15.28
CA ILE A 13 -8.79 33.40 14.68
C ILE A 13 -8.28 32.44 13.60
N LEU A 14 -7.38 32.88 12.72
CA LEU A 14 -6.81 32.03 11.67
C LEU A 14 -6.01 30.85 12.25
N ILE A 15 -5.21 31.09 13.28
CA ILE A 15 -4.47 30.02 13.99
C ILE A 15 -5.44 29.02 14.63
N SER A 16 -6.51 29.52 15.27
CA SER A 16 -7.53 28.67 15.89
C SER A 16 -8.24 27.79 14.85
N ILE A 17 -8.64 28.36 13.71
CA ILE A 17 -9.23 27.60 12.59
C ILE A 17 -8.27 26.53 12.10
N PHE A 18 -7.00 26.87 11.90
CA PHE A 18 -5.99 25.93 11.44
C PHE A 18 -5.77 24.78 12.44
N LEU A 19 -5.71 25.07 13.75
CA LEU A 19 -5.58 24.06 14.80
C LEU A 19 -6.80 23.13 14.85
N CYS A 20 -8.02 23.70 14.87
CA CYS A 20 -9.26 22.93 14.85
C CYS A 20 -9.35 22.02 13.62
N PHE A 21 -8.96 22.53 12.45
CA PHE A 21 -8.95 21.75 11.22
C PHE A 21 -7.94 20.59 11.27
N ASN A 22 -6.72 20.82 11.79
CA ASN A 22 -5.73 19.74 11.93
C ASN A 22 -6.14 18.69 12.96
N LEU A 23 -6.76 19.10 14.07
CA LEU A 23 -7.32 18.18 15.06
C LEU A 23 -8.44 17.33 14.45
N TYR A 24 -9.33 17.97 13.68
CA TYR A 24 -10.39 17.28 12.94
C TYR A 24 -9.80 16.24 11.96
N LEU A 25 -8.82 16.64 11.15
CA LEU A 25 -8.13 15.72 10.23
C LEU A 25 -7.51 14.53 10.98
N ASN A 26 -6.75 14.78 12.04
CA ASN A 26 -6.13 13.68 12.80
C ASN A 26 -7.14 12.75 13.47
N TYR A 27 -8.28 13.27 13.93
CA TYR A 27 -9.36 12.47 14.51
C TYR A 27 -9.99 11.53 13.49
N HIS A 28 -10.03 11.93 12.22
CA HIS A 28 -10.64 11.18 11.13
C HIS A 28 -9.68 10.22 10.40
N LYS A 29 -8.46 10.01 10.89
CA LYS A 29 -7.56 9.02 10.32
C LYS A 29 -8.10 7.62 10.55
N GLU A 30 -8.24 6.86 9.47
CA GLU A 30 -8.69 5.47 9.53
C GLU A 30 -7.51 4.50 9.56
N VAL A 31 -7.70 3.39 10.29
CA VAL A 31 -6.79 2.25 10.30
C VAL A 31 -7.61 0.98 10.07
N ILE A 32 -7.32 0.30 8.97
CA ILE A 32 -8.00 -0.93 8.55
C ILE A 32 -7.02 -2.08 8.74
N LYS A 33 -7.32 -3.01 9.64
CA LYS A 33 -6.52 -4.23 9.83
C LYS A 33 -6.72 -5.17 8.65
N ILE A 34 -5.62 -5.76 8.18
CA ILE A 34 -5.58 -6.70 7.08
C ILE A 34 -5.04 -8.02 7.62
N ASN A 35 -5.80 -9.09 7.38
CA ASN A 35 -5.39 -10.47 7.59
C ASN A 35 -6.04 -11.30 6.49
N LYS A 36 -5.25 -11.74 5.52
CA LYS A 36 -5.76 -12.39 4.31
C LYS A 36 -4.82 -13.49 3.86
N ASP A 37 -5.40 -14.66 3.63
CA ASP A 37 -4.74 -15.77 2.94
C ASP A 37 -5.17 -15.76 1.47
N PHE A 38 -4.19 -15.85 0.58
CA PHE A 38 -4.39 -16.02 -0.86
C PHE A 38 -4.21 -17.49 -1.22
N LYS A 39 -5.21 -18.04 -1.89
CA LYS A 39 -5.24 -19.44 -2.36
C LYS A 39 -5.03 -19.47 -3.87
N ASN A 40 -4.62 -20.64 -4.37
CA ASN A 40 -4.24 -20.83 -5.77
C ASN A 40 -3.15 -19.82 -6.12
N THR A 41 -2.01 -19.93 -5.46
CA THR A 41 -0.87 -19.09 -5.73
C THR A 41 0.13 -19.90 -6.52
N ILE A 42 0.50 -19.42 -7.69
CA ILE A 42 1.53 -20.05 -8.51
C ILE A 42 2.78 -19.18 -8.49
N VAL A 43 3.93 -19.86 -8.44
CA VAL A 43 5.25 -19.27 -8.60
C VAL A 43 5.70 -19.53 -10.03
N VAL A 44 6.07 -18.45 -10.71
CA VAL A 44 6.58 -18.43 -12.07
C VAL A 44 8.01 -17.92 -12.06
N GLU A 45 8.89 -18.61 -12.75
CA GLU A 45 10.26 -18.17 -13.01
C GLU A 45 10.63 -18.57 -14.45
N ASP A 46 11.22 -17.63 -15.20
CA ASP A 46 11.57 -17.81 -16.62
C ASP A 46 10.42 -18.38 -17.47
N ASP A 47 9.23 -17.76 -17.35
CA ASP A 47 7.98 -18.12 -18.06
C ASP A 47 7.51 -19.56 -17.81
N ARG A 48 7.88 -20.15 -16.67
CA ARG A 48 7.47 -21.50 -16.29
C ARG A 48 6.94 -21.53 -14.87
N ILE A 49 5.88 -22.30 -14.66
CA ILE A 49 5.37 -22.58 -13.31
C ILE A 49 6.38 -23.51 -12.63
N ILE A 50 6.91 -23.09 -11.49
CA ILE A 50 7.92 -23.86 -10.74
C ILE A 50 7.29 -24.55 -9.54
N GLU A 51 6.39 -23.87 -8.83
CA GLU A 51 5.68 -24.45 -7.69
C GLU A 51 4.36 -23.73 -7.39
N ASN A 52 3.58 -24.33 -6.49
CA ASN A 52 2.47 -23.67 -5.84
C ASN A 52 2.89 -23.34 -4.40
N THR A 53 2.54 -22.15 -3.93
CA THR A 53 2.85 -21.71 -2.57
C THR A 53 1.62 -21.12 -1.90
N ASP A 54 1.70 -20.82 -0.60
CA ASP A 54 0.67 -20.08 0.10
C ASP A 54 1.19 -18.67 0.39
N ILE A 55 0.35 -17.65 0.15
CA ILE A 55 0.66 -16.28 0.56
C ILE A 55 -0.31 -15.87 1.66
N LYS A 56 0.26 -15.32 2.73
CA LYS A 56 -0.50 -14.66 3.79
C LYS A 56 -0.02 -13.25 4.01
N ILE A 57 -0.94 -12.31 4.07
CA ILE A 57 -0.67 -10.92 4.44
C ILE A 57 -1.30 -10.59 5.79
N GLU A 58 -0.50 -10.03 6.69
CA GLU A 58 -0.92 -9.53 8.00
C GLU A 58 -0.40 -8.11 8.19
N GLY A 59 -1.29 -7.17 8.46
CA GLY A 59 -0.90 -5.77 8.56
C GLY A 59 -2.04 -4.81 8.82
N ALA A 60 -1.83 -3.55 8.47
CA ALA A 60 -2.83 -2.52 8.50
C ALA A 60 -2.62 -1.51 7.35
N LEU A 61 -3.72 -1.13 6.72
CA LEU A 61 -3.78 0.03 5.83
C LEU A 61 -4.20 1.24 6.65
N SER A 62 -3.34 2.25 6.71
CA SER A 62 -3.54 3.42 7.58
C SER A 62 -3.46 4.72 6.81
N ASP A 63 -4.31 5.68 7.19
CA ASP A 63 -4.17 7.07 6.75
C ASP A 63 -2.91 7.69 7.38
N THR A 64 -2.07 8.31 6.55
CA THR A 64 -0.78 8.89 6.98
C THR A 64 -0.85 10.40 7.08
N HIS A 65 -0.60 11.11 5.99
CA HIS A 65 -0.61 12.57 5.91
C HIS A 65 -1.71 13.05 4.97
N PHE A 66 -2.32 14.19 5.27
CA PHE A 66 -3.35 14.79 4.43
C PHE A 66 -2.69 15.53 3.25
N VAL A 67 -3.04 15.15 2.03
CA VAL A 67 -2.52 15.78 0.81
C VAL A 67 -3.50 16.87 0.36
N TYR A 68 -3.18 18.12 0.69
CA TYR A 68 -4.01 19.28 0.38
C TYR A 68 -4.33 19.44 -1.11
N ARG A 69 -3.41 19.04 -2.01
CA ARG A 69 -3.65 19.08 -3.46
C ARG A 69 -4.82 18.20 -3.90
N TYR A 70 -5.05 17.09 -3.21
CA TYR A 70 -6.06 16.09 -3.55
C TYR A 70 -7.20 16.02 -2.52
N PHE A 71 -7.14 16.83 -1.46
CA PHE A 71 -8.09 16.84 -0.34
C PHE A 71 -8.39 15.45 0.24
N GLN A 72 -7.36 14.60 0.35
CA GLN A 72 -7.49 13.24 0.88
C GLN A 72 -6.24 12.83 1.66
N PHE A 73 -6.37 11.84 2.55
CA PHE A 73 -5.22 11.21 3.18
C PHE A 73 -4.47 10.32 2.18
N SER A 74 -3.14 10.39 2.22
CA SER A 74 -2.28 9.32 1.70
C SER A 74 -2.47 8.08 2.55
N LYS A 75 -2.48 6.91 1.92
CA LYS A 75 -2.62 5.62 2.59
C LYS A 75 -1.35 4.79 2.45
N GLU A 76 -1.00 4.10 3.52
CA GLU A 76 0.18 3.24 3.60
C GLU A 76 -0.20 1.90 4.20
N LEU A 77 0.28 0.83 3.57
CA LEU A 77 0.17 -0.55 4.03
C LEU A 77 1.43 -0.91 4.82
N LYS A 78 1.26 -1.25 6.11
CA LYS A 78 2.36 -1.75 6.96
C LYS A 78 2.02 -3.14 7.45
N GLY A 79 3.03 -4.00 7.51
CA GLY A 79 2.82 -5.36 7.99
C GLY A 79 3.88 -6.32 7.48
N SER A 80 3.46 -7.56 7.30
CA SER A 80 4.30 -8.64 6.81
C SER A 80 3.55 -9.53 5.84
N VAL A 81 4.31 -10.10 4.92
CA VAL A 81 3.85 -11.09 3.95
C VAL A 81 4.61 -12.38 4.21
N SER A 82 3.89 -13.47 4.39
CA SER A 82 4.48 -14.81 4.45
C SER A 82 4.29 -15.47 3.09
N ILE A 83 5.37 -16.02 2.55
CA ILE A 83 5.40 -16.76 1.28
C ILE A 83 5.93 -18.15 1.62
N GLY A 84 5.04 -19.14 1.63
CA GLY A 84 5.34 -20.46 2.20
C GLY A 84 5.80 -20.35 3.66
N SER A 85 7.04 -20.75 3.94
CA SER A 85 7.64 -20.71 5.29
C SER A 85 8.42 -19.44 5.59
N LYS A 86 8.70 -18.60 4.58
CA LYS A 86 9.46 -17.36 4.74
C LYS A 86 8.53 -16.19 5.07
N LYS A 87 9.04 -15.24 5.85
CA LYS A 87 8.34 -14.01 6.24
C LYS A 87 9.14 -12.79 5.81
N TYR A 88 8.46 -11.85 5.19
CA TYR A 88 8.98 -10.57 4.74
C TYR A 88 8.17 -9.43 5.37
N TYR A 89 8.78 -8.26 5.48
CA TYR A 89 8.18 -7.03 5.98
C TYR A 89 7.87 -6.08 4.83
N ILE A 90 6.79 -5.33 4.97
CA ILE A 90 6.42 -4.28 4.02
C ILE A 90 7.06 -2.98 4.50
N SER A 91 8.16 -2.57 3.83
CA SER A 91 9.02 -1.47 4.32
C SER A 91 8.78 -0.12 3.64
N ALA A 92 8.22 -0.12 2.44
CA ALA A 92 7.69 1.09 1.79
C ALA A 92 6.46 0.72 0.96
N SER A 93 5.35 1.43 1.14
CA SER A 93 4.15 1.19 0.34
C SER A 93 3.34 2.46 0.09
N SER A 94 2.55 2.44 -0.98
CA SER A 94 1.65 3.53 -1.33
C SER A 94 0.38 2.98 -1.99
N VAL A 95 -0.72 3.72 -1.84
CA VAL A 95 -1.98 3.45 -2.56
C VAL A 95 -2.10 4.40 -3.74
N MET A 96 -2.17 3.84 -4.94
CA MET A 96 -2.44 4.55 -6.19
C MET A 96 -3.92 4.96 -6.30
N LYS A 97 -4.23 5.86 -7.23
CA LYS A 97 -5.57 6.46 -7.37
C LYS A 97 -6.68 5.45 -7.69
N ASP A 98 -6.36 4.38 -8.39
CA ASP A 98 -7.23 3.26 -8.72
C ASP A 98 -7.43 2.27 -7.55
N GLY A 99 -6.80 2.54 -6.40
CA GLY A 99 -6.88 1.70 -5.22
C GLY A 99 -5.85 0.58 -5.20
N ILE A 100 -4.92 0.54 -6.15
CA ILE A 100 -3.86 -0.45 -6.16
C ILE A 100 -2.79 -0.06 -5.15
N MET A 101 -2.43 -1.01 -4.29
CA MET A 101 -1.38 -0.86 -3.31
C MET A 101 -0.10 -1.44 -3.88
N GLN A 102 0.95 -0.64 -3.91
CA GLN A 102 2.29 -1.06 -4.30
C GLN A 102 3.23 -0.91 -3.12
N GLY A 103 4.21 -1.80 -3.01
CA GLY A 103 5.27 -1.67 -2.02
C GLY A 103 6.44 -2.60 -2.27
N ILE A 104 7.36 -2.61 -1.31
CA ILE A 104 8.52 -3.50 -1.31
C ILE A 104 8.47 -4.44 -0.11
N LEU A 105 8.92 -5.66 -0.34
CA LEU A 105 9.12 -6.70 0.65
C LEU A 105 10.61 -6.82 0.97
N THR A 106 10.93 -6.94 2.25
CA THR A 106 12.30 -7.11 2.75
C THR A 106 12.35 -8.18 3.84
N GLU A 107 13.41 -8.98 3.90
CA GLU A 107 13.59 -9.98 4.96
C GLU A 107 13.82 -9.31 6.33
N GLU A 108 14.52 -8.17 6.36
CA GLU A 108 14.72 -7.36 7.56
C GLU A 108 13.72 -6.20 7.65
N LYS A 109 13.41 -5.78 8.88
CA LYS A 109 12.56 -4.61 9.12
C LYS A 109 13.32 -3.33 8.78
N ASP A 110 12.58 -2.36 8.22
CA ASP A 110 13.07 -1.01 7.93
C ASP A 110 14.22 -0.95 6.91
N GLU A 111 14.48 -2.05 6.21
CA GLU A 111 15.39 -2.09 5.07
C GLU A 111 14.70 -1.50 3.83
N LEU A 112 15.47 -0.80 2.99
CA LEU A 112 14.97 -0.18 1.75
C LEU A 112 15.44 -0.91 0.49
N VAL A 113 16.32 -1.90 0.64
CA VAL A 113 16.76 -2.76 -0.46
C VAL A 113 15.69 -3.82 -0.67
N SER A 114 14.99 -3.73 -1.79
CA SER A 114 13.87 -4.62 -2.11
C SER A 114 14.34 -6.06 -2.36
N ASP A 115 13.85 -7.01 -1.56
CA ASP A 115 13.93 -8.44 -1.86
C ASP A 115 12.93 -8.80 -2.94
N TYR A 116 11.72 -8.26 -2.87
CA TYR A 116 10.67 -8.36 -3.88
C TYR A 116 9.82 -7.09 -3.91
N GLU A 117 9.23 -6.80 -5.05
CA GLU A 117 8.12 -5.84 -5.14
C GLU A 117 6.79 -6.57 -4.91
N ILE A 118 5.82 -5.86 -4.35
CA ILE A 118 4.47 -6.38 -4.10
C ILE A 118 3.43 -5.40 -4.60
N THR A 119 2.45 -5.92 -5.31
CA THR A 119 1.26 -5.18 -5.74
C THR A 119 0.01 -5.96 -5.39
N LEU A 120 -1.01 -5.27 -4.87
CA LEU A 120 -2.28 -5.89 -4.49
C LEU A 120 -3.46 -4.93 -4.68
N THR A 121 -4.63 -5.49 -4.96
CA THR A 121 -5.85 -4.69 -5.14
C THR A 121 -6.43 -4.23 -3.80
N LYS A 122 -7.13 -3.10 -3.79
CA LYS A 122 -7.82 -2.54 -2.61
C LYS A 122 -8.72 -3.56 -1.88
N ASP A 123 -9.39 -4.41 -2.64
CA ASP A 123 -10.33 -5.40 -2.13
C ASP A 123 -9.65 -6.73 -1.74
N LEU A 124 -8.32 -6.79 -1.83
CA LEU A 124 -7.49 -7.95 -1.48
C LEU A 124 -7.91 -9.21 -2.25
N LYS A 125 -8.37 -9.04 -3.49
CA LYS A 125 -8.70 -10.16 -4.38
C LYS A 125 -7.48 -10.66 -5.12
N GLU A 126 -6.66 -9.75 -5.63
CA GLU A 126 -5.48 -10.08 -6.41
C GLU A 126 -4.21 -9.58 -5.71
N ILE A 127 -3.15 -10.38 -5.84
CA ILE A 127 -1.80 -10.07 -5.36
C ILE A 127 -0.79 -10.56 -6.39
N CYS A 128 0.26 -9.77 -6.56
CA CYS A 128 1.43 -10.11 -7.35
C CYS A 128 2.69 -9.71 -6.58
N ILE A 129 3.63 -10.64 -6.42
CA ILE A 129 4.95 -10.42 -5.81
C ILE A 129 5.98 -10.74 -6.88
N TYR A 130 6.93 -9.87 -7.17
CA TYR A 130 7.79 -10.03 -8.34
C TYR A 130 9.17 -9.42 -8.17
N LYS A 131 10.14 -9.95 -8.94
CA LYS A 131 11.49 -9.40 -9.11
C LYS A 131 12.15 -10.01 -10.34
N GLY A 132 12.48 -9.19 -11.34
CA GLY A 132 13.06 -9.69 -12.58
C GLY A 132 12.12 -10.69 -13.26
N ASN A 133 12.61 -11.91 -13.53
CA ASN A 133 11.83 -12.99 -14.15
C ASN A 133 11.06 -13.85 -13.14
N TYR A 134 11.14 -13.53 -11.85
CA TYR A 134 10.43 -14.24 -10.79
C TYR A 134 9.12 -13.51 -10.47
N MET A 135 8.03 -14.27 -10.37
CA MET A 135 6.71 -13.75 -10.05
C MET A 135 5.89 -14.77 -9.26
N ILE A 136 5.13 -14.28 -8.30
CA ILE A 136 4.13 -15.04 -7.56
C ILE A 136 2.80 -14.30 -7.70
N SER A 137 1.77 -14.97 -8.22
CA SER A 137 0.45 -14.34 -8.41
C SER A 137 -0.65 -15.18 -7.82
N ALA A 138 -1.66 -14.52 -7.25
CA ALA A 138 -2.89 -15.15 -6.82
C ALA A 138 -4.11 -14.26 -7.04
N PRO A 139 -5.29 -14.85 -7.33
CA PRO A 139 -5.52 -16.27 -7.57
C PRO A 139 -5.18 -16.68 -9.01
N ALA A 140 -4.30 -17.64 -9.20
CA ALA A 140 -3.95 -18.20 -10.50
C ALA A 140 -3.76 -19.73 -10.40
N LYS A 141 -4.04 -20.43 -11.49
CA LYS A 141 -3.78 -21.86 -11.67
C LYS A 141 -2.97 -22.16 -12.93
N THR A 142 -2.92 -21.21 -13.85
CA THR A 142 -2.18 -21.32 -15.11
C THR A 142 -1.23 -20.13 -15.27
N LEU A 143 -0.23 -20.31 -16.13
CA LEU A 143 0.72 -19.26 -16.47
C LEU A 143 0.01 -18.04 -17.04
N ASP A 144 -0.95 -18.25 -17.95
CA ASP A 144 -1.73 -17.17 -18.57
C ASP A 144 -2.52 -16.36 -17.53
N GLU A 145 -3.11 -17.02 -16.53
CA GLU A 145 -3.81 -16.34 -15.43
C GLU A 145 -2.85 -15.49 -14.59
N SER A 146 -1.66 -16.01 -14.26
CA SER A 146 -0.65 -15.28 -13.51
C SER A 146 -0.10 -14.07 -14.28
N ILE A 147 0.17 -14.23 -15.58
CA ILE A 147 0.58 -13.12 -16.47
C ILE A 147 -0.55 -12.10 -16.61
N SER A 148 -1.81 -12.53 -16.67
CA SER A 148 -2.95 -11.63 -16.74
C SER A 148 -3.07 -10.77 -15.48
N ILE A 149 -2.85 -11.35 -14.29
CA ILE A 149 -2.83 -10.60 -13.02
C ILE A 149 -1.69 -9.57 -13.03
N TYR A 150 -0.48 -9.97 -13.44
CA TYR A 150 0.64 -9.03 -13.53
C TYR A 150 0.29 -7.83 -14.41
N LYS A 151 -0.27 -8.09 -15.60
CA LYS A 151 -0.67 -7.02 -16.52
C LYS A 151 -1.80 -6.14 -15.98
N SER A 152 -2.72 -6.70 -15.18
CA SER A 152 -3.86 -5.94 -14.67
C SER A 152 -3.51 -5.02 -13.51
N ILE A 153 -2.55 -5.42 -12.64
CA ILE A 153 -2.26 -4.68 -11.41
C ILE A 153 -0.84 -4.09 -11.35
N VAL A 154 0.12 -4.64 -12.09
CA VAL A 154 1.52 -4.16 -12.09
C VAL A 154 1.79 -3.28 -13.30
N ASP A 155 1.54 -3.79 -14.52
CA ASP A 155 1.83 -3.09 -15.78
C ASP A 155 0.68 -2.18 -16.23
N ILE A 156 0.24 -1.32 -15.32
CA ILE A 156 -0.83 -0.37 -15.61
C ILE A 156 -0.24 0.80 -16.37
N PRO A 157 -0.70 1.09 -17.60
CA PRO A 157 -0.25 2.26 -18.31
C PRO A 157 -0.62 3.51 -17.50
N ILE A 158 0.41 4.29 -17.16
CA ILE A 158 0.25 5.58 -16.49
C ILE A 158 -0.37 6.55 -17.51
N ASN A 159 -1.70 6.68 -17.49
CA ASN A 159 -2.41 7.74 -18.23
C ASN A 159 -2.27 9.09 -17.54
#